data_AF-A0A3A0A4R8-F1
#
_entry.id   AF-A0A3A0A4R8-F1
#
_cell.length_a   1.000
_cell.length_b   1.000
_cell.length_c   1.000
_cell.angle_alpha   90.00
_cell.angle_beta   90.00
_cell.angle_gamma   90.00
#
_symmetry.space_group_name_H-M   'P 1'
#
loop_
_entity.id
_entity.type
_entity.pdbx_description
1 polymer ?
#
loop_
_entity_poly.entity_id
_entity_poly.type
_entity_poly.pdbx_seq_one_letter_code
_entity_poly.pdbx_strand_id
1 'polypeptide(L)'
;MDEATLRAALAQLDALPIDTLPPVSPLPPGSRLDLSPNPLFVGRESELRTLARTLKGGETIAIGQVQTAAATGWGGIGKTQLAAEFAHRYGCYFAGVFWLSFADPASIHAEIATCGGPGHLDLRPDYGALKLEDQLRLVLAAWQDDLPRLLIFDNCEDPALLTAYRPRTGHCRILLTSRHATWERTLNVTLLPLETLPRAESIRLLLKFLDGHQSTTNSPNESPLSNLERGTGVEVLDAISSELGDLPLALHLAGSYLDRYRHTVTPEAYLAQLRSPQILQHRSLQMGGHSPTGHEQNVARTFALSYDRLDVKDPTDALALRLLARSAHFAPNLPIPRSLLLASADRAEDDTAAADALTRLAGLGLIEVEVDGAVRLHRLIVLFVQGVATDTEAQDDVEGAVISAAYKLNTAGYPAALLAWQVHLRYVTDQALTRQDERSATLSSNLGYHLKAAGDLAGARPYYEQALAILTARLGPDHPNTQTVRNNLTALLADLQEQQPPDDPPEKL
;
A
#
# COMPACT_ATOMS: atom_id res chain seq x y z
N MET A 1 45.76 -2.35 -1.95
CA MET A 1 45.02 -2.82 -0.77
C MET A 1 45.79 -3.96 -0.12
N ASP A 2 45.87 -4.01 1.20
CA ASP A 2 46.51 -5.12 1.94
C ASP A 2 45.59 -6.35 1.98
N GLU A 3 46.16 -7.54 1.74
CA GLU A 3 45.46 -8.83 1.73
C GLU A 3 44.80 -9.14 3.09
N ALA A 4 45.42 -8.69 4.19
CA ALA A 4 44.86 -8.84 5.53
C ALA A 4 43.54 -8.08 5.70
N THR A 5 43.47 -6.85 5.19
CA THR A 5 42.25 -6.02 5.22
C THR A 5 41.12 -6.66 4.42
N LEU A 6 41.43 -7.17 3.22
CA LEU A 6 40.45 -7.86 2.39
C LEU A 6 39.91 -9.11 3.10
N ARG A 7 40.80 -9.94 3.66
CA ARG A 7 40.41 -11.16 4.37
C ARG A 7 39.54 -10.86 5.58
N ALA A 8 39.87 -9.83 6.35
CA ALA A 8 39.06 -9.39 7.49
C ALA A 8 37.67 -8.91 7.04
N ALA A 9 37.58 -8.11 5.98
CA ALA A 9 36.31 -7.61 5.44
C ALA A 9 35.42 -8.75 4.90
N LEU A 10 36.00 -9.75 4.23
CA LEU A 10 35.26 -10.93 3.76
C LEU A 10 34.76 -11.79 4.93
N ALA A 11 35.60 -12.04 5.94
CA ALA A 11 35.20 -12.77 7.14
C ALA A 11 34.07 -12.05 7.91
N GLN A 12 34.10 -10.71 7.92
CA GLN A 12 33.05 -9.88 8.51
C GLN A 12 31.73 -9.99 7.73
N LEU A 13 31.76 -9.98 6.39
CA LEU A 13 30.59 -10.23 5.57
C LEU A 13 30.05 -11.66 5.78
N ASP A 14 30.92 -12.66 5.89
CA ASP A 14 30.52 -14.05 6.14
C ASP A 14 29.85 -14.23 7.52
N ALA A 15 30.18 -13.37 8.48
CA ALA A 15 29.55 -13.32 9.80
C ALA A 15 28.19 -12.62 9.82
N LEU A 16 27.75 -12.02 8.70
CA LEU A 16 26.45 -11.33 8.59
C LEU A 16 25.30 -12.29 9.00
N PRO A 17 24.52 -11.97 10.04
CA PRO A 17 23.46 -12.83 10.54
C PRO A 17 22.26 -12.80 9.59
N ILE A 18 21.73 -13.98 9.22
CA ILE A 18 20.62 -14.07 8.27
C ILE A 18 19.28 -14.48 8.90
N ASP A 19 19.31 -15.03 10.11
CA ASP A 19 18.12 -15.53 10.80
C ASP A 19 17.73 -14.71 12.03
N THR A 20 18.64 -13.84 12.50
CA THR A 20 18.43 -12.96 13.64
C THR A 20 18.63 -11.51 13.23
N LEU A 21 17.83 -10.60 13.81
CA LEU A 21 17.96 -9.18 13.56
C LEU A 21 19.05 -8.57 14.46
N PRO A 22 20.17 -8.06 13.93
CA PRO A 22 21.17 -7.40 14.75
C PRO A 22 20.68 -6.03 15.25
N PRO A 23 21.23 -5.53 16.37
CA PRO A 23 20.93 -4.19 16.85
C PRO A 23 21.48 -3.12 15.89
N VAL A 24 20.90 -1.93 15.93
CA VAL A 24 21.47 -0.75 15.25
C VAL A 24 22.89 -0.52 15.77
N SER A 25 23.83 -0.33 14.85
CA SER A 25 25.27 -0.24 15.12
C SER A 25 25.90 0.91 14.32
N PRO A 26 27.00 1.51 14.80
CA PRO A 26 27.75 2.48 14.01
C PRO A 26 28.23 1.90 12.69
N LEU A 27 28.25 2.73 11.64
CA LEU A 27 28.77 2.34 10.34
C LEU A 27 30.29 2.25 10.33
N PRO A 28 30.88 1.41 9.44
CA PRO A 28 32.32 1.37 9.24
C PRO A 28 32.88 2.76 8.88
N PRO A 29 34.11 3.10 9.32
CA PRO A 29 34.78 4.32 8.89
C PRO A 29 34.81 4.44 7.37
N GLY A 30 34.60 5.65 6.85
CA GLY A 30 34.56 5.90 5.41
C GLY A 30 33.19 5.65 4.76
N SER A 31 32.17 5.28 5.52
CA SER A 31 30.79 5.20 5.03
C SER A 31 30.19 6.59 4.81
N ARG A 32 29.19 6.67 3.92
CA ARG A 32 28.34 7.83 3.67
C ARG A 32 26.87 7.42 3.80
N LEU A 33 26.21 7.89 4.85
CA LEU A 33 24.77 7.76 5.06
C LEU A 33 24.28 8.98 5.84
N ASP A 34 23.50 9.84 5.19
CA ASP A 34 23.01 11.08 5.79
C ASP A 34 21.68 10.90 6.54
N LEU A 35 21.17 9.66 6.61
CA LEU A 35 19.92 9.30 7.27
C LEU A 35 20.19 8.81 8.70
N SER A 36 19.50 9.38 9.68
CA SER A 36 19.57 8.93 11.08
C SER A 36 18.69 7.69 11.31
N PRO A 37 19.03 6.82 12.29
CA PRO A 37 18.16 5.73 12.70
C PRO A 37 16.77 6.24 13.11
N ASN A 38 15.73 5.52 12.70
CA ASN A 38 14.36 5.90 13.02
C ASN A 38 13.87 5.17 14.29
N PRO A 39 13.70 5.85 15.44
CA PRO A 39 13.27 5.21 16.68
C PRO A 39 11.83 4.65 16.60
N LEU A 40 11.04 5.14 15.65
CA LEU A 40 9.67 4.73 15.41
C LEU A 40 9.57 3.57 14.41
N PHE A 41 10.68 3.05 13.88
CA PHE A 41 10.65 1.88 12.98
C PHE A 41 9.97 0.69 13.68
N VAL A 42 9.03 0.05 12.99
CA VAL A 42 8.27 -1.13 13.46
C VAL A 42 8.06 -2.12 12.33
N GLY A 43 7.79 -3.37 12.68
CA GLY A 43 7.64 -4.47 11.72
C GLY A 43 8.89 -4.72 10.87
N ARG A 44 8.66 -5.32 9.69
CA ARG A 44 9.65 -5.55 8.63
C ARG A 44 10.83 -6.46 8.94
N GLU A 45 10.77 -7.21 10.03
CA GLU A 45 11.87 -8.11 10.38
C GLU A 45 12.07 -9.21 9.34
N SER A 46 10.99 -9.70 8.74
CA SER A 46 11.06 -10.74 7.71
C SER A 46 11.76 -10.23 6.46
N GLU A 47 11.44 -8.99 6.06
CA GLU A 47 11.99 -8.28 4.92
C GLU A 47 13.47 -7.95 5.15
N LEU A 48 13.85 -7.49 6.35
CA LEU A 48 15.25 -7.29 6.74
C LEU A 48 16.07 -8.58 6.67
N ARG A 49 15.51 -9.71 7.11
CA ARG A 49 16.17 -11.03 7.00
C ARG A 49 16.30 -11.49 5.56
N THR A 50 15.32 -11.21 4.71
CA THR A 50 15.41 -11.50 3.27
C THR A 50 16.49 -10.67 2.60
N LEU A 51 16.56 -9.36 2.88
CA LEU A 51 17.66 -8.50 2.42
C LEU A 51 19.03 -9.06 2.84
N ALA A 52 19.15 -9.47 4.10
CA ALA A 52 20.38 -10.05 4.65
C ALA A 52 20.80 -11.32 3.89
N ARG A 53 19.88 -12.26 3.65
CA ARG A 53 20.14 -13.50 2.91
C ARG A 53 20.62 -13.22 1.48
N THR A 54 19.88 -12.39 0.75
CA THR A 54 20.16 -12.09 -0.66
C THR A 54 21.48 -11.34 -0.82
N LEU A 55 21.71 -10.31 0.00
CA LEU A 55 22.94 -9.52 -0.08
C LEU A 55 24.16 -10.32 0.37
N LYS A 56 24.03 -11.23 1.36
CA LYS A 56 25.11 -12.14 1.72
C LYS A 56 25.49 -13.04 0.54
N GLY A 57 24.50 -13.58 -0.17
CA GLY A 57 24.67 -14.45 -1.34
C GLY A 57 25.35 -13.82 -2.56
N GLY A 58 25.57 -12.51 -2.58
CA GLY A 58 26.21 -11.84 -3.74
C GLY A 58 25.25 -11.22 -4.74
N GLU A 59 23.94 -11.34 -4.50
CA GLU A 59 22.92 -10.86 -5.42
C GLU A 59 22.66 -9.35 -5.25
N THR A 60 22.22 -8.72 -6.34
CA THR A 60 21.66 -7.35 -6.28
C THR A 60 20.17 -7.46 -5.98
N ILE A 61 19.71 -6.72 -4.97
CA ILE A 61 18.31 -6.73 -4.56
C ILE A 61 17.69 -5.34 -4.70
N ALA A 62 16.50 -5.31 -5.29
CA ALA A 62 15.64 -4.14 -5.29
C ALA A 62 14.53 -4.32 -4.26
N ILE A 63 14.43 -3.38 -3.34
CA ILE A 63 13.20 -3.18 -2.58
C ILE A 63 12.22 -2.51 -3.55
N GLY A 64 11.38 -3.34 -4.15
CA GLY A 64 10.35 -2.94 -5.09
C GLY A 64 8.98 -3.43 -4.63
N GLN A 65 8.09 -3.74 -5.56
CA GLN A 65 6.68 -4.01 -5.29
C GLN A 65 6.31 -5.47 -5.59
N VAL A 66 5.25 -6.01 -4.98
CA VAL A 66 4.77 -7.34 -5.34
C VAL A 66 4.08 -7.23 -6.71
N GLN A 67 4.28 -8.18 -7.63
CA GLN A 67 3.42 -8.30 -8.82
C GLN A 67 2.00 -8.71 -8.45
N THR A 68 1.82 -9.63 -7.50
CA THR A 68 0.52 -10.10 -6.97
C THR A 68 -0.06 -9.27 -5.82
N ALA A 69 0.63 -8.21 -5.41
CA ALA A 69 0.19 -7.22 -4.42
C ALA A 69 0.70 -5.81 -4.83
N ALA A 70 0.35 -5.41 -6.05
CA ALA A 70 0.81 -4.18 -6.70
C ALA A 70 0.14 -2.87 -6.20
N ALA A 71 -0.30 -2.77 -4.95
CA ALA A 71 -0.90 -1.58 -4.33
C ALA A 71 -0.26 -1.49 -2.98
N THR A 72 1.03 -1.22 -3.02
CA THR A 72 1.53 -0.07 -2.28
C THR A 72 2.63 0.67 -3.04
N GLY A 73 2.41 0.93 -4.33
CA GLY A 73 3.32 1.69 -5.19
C GLY A 73 3.34 3.21 -4.96
N TRP A 74 3.14 3.62 -3.72
CA TRP A 74 3.04 5.03 -3.34
C TRP A 74 4.34 5.49 -2.69
N GLY A 75 4.61 6.80 -2.75
CA GLY A 75 5.48 7.40 -1.75
C GLY A 75 4.89 7.08 -0.36
N GLY A 76 5.71 6.59 0.57
CA GLY A 76 5.27 6.37 1.95
C GLY A 76 5.05 4.94 2.44
N ILE A 77 5.30 3.91 1.61
CA ILE A 77 5.31 2.50 2.10
C ILE A 77 6.56 2.14 2.93
N GLY A 78 7.57 3.01 2.95
CA GLY A 78 8.76 2.82 3.75
C GLY A 78 9.91 2.07 3.08
N LYS A 79 9.98 2.02 1.73
CA LYS A 79 11.14 1.45 1.00
C LYS A 79 12.48 2.05 1.46
N THR A 80 12.56 3.38 1.44
CA THR A 80 13.72 4.15 1.91
C THR A 80 13.99 3.93 3.39
N GLN A 81 12.94 3.84 4.22
CA GLN A 81 13.09 3.54 5.65
C GLN A 81 13.64 2.14 5.89
N LEU A 82 13.18 1.14 5.13
CA LEU A 82 13.69 -0.23 5.21
C LEU A 82 15.17 -0.30 4.80
N ALA A 83 15.55 0.39 3.72
CA ALA A 83 16.94 0.46 3.29
C ALA A 83 17.83 1.16 4.33
N ALA A 84 17.35 2.25 4.94
CA ALA A 84 18.07 2.96 5.99
C ALA A 84 18.21 2.10 7.25
N GLU A 85 17.15 1.41 7.68
CA GLU A 85 17.18 0.49 8.82
C GLU A 85 18.14 -0.68 8.55
N PHE A 86 18.14 -1.22 7.33
CA PHE A 86 19.09 -2.25 6.93
C PHE A 86 20.53 -1.74 7.03
N ALA A 87 20.81 -0.54 6.50
CA ALA A 87 22.14 0.06 6.60
C ALA A 87 22.58 0.22 8.07
N HIS A 88 21.72 0.71 8.95
CA HIS A 88 22.04 0.91 10.36
C HIS A 88 22.22 -0.38 11.15
N ARG A 89 21.58 -1.49 10.76
CA ARG A 89 21.69 -2.79 11.45
C ARG A 89 22.76 -3.70 10.88
N TYR A 90 22.89 -3.71 9.55
CA TYR A 90 23.76 -4.64 8.82
C TYR A 90 24.96 -3.96 8.16
N GLY A 91 24.99 -2.63 8.08
CA GLY A 91 26.08 -1.87 7.48
C GLY A 91 27.44 -2.16 8.10
N CYS A 92 27.47 -2.49 9.39
CA CYS A 92 28.67 -2.90 10.11
C CYS A 92 29.27 -4.23 9.63
N TYR A 93 28.60 -5.01 8.78
CA TYR A 93 29.16 -6.23 8.19
C TYR A 93 29.82 -6.00 6.81
N PHE A 94 29.80 -4.77 6.32
CA PHE A 94 30.43 -4.37 5.06
C PHE A 94 31.70 -3.54 5.33
N ALA A 95 32.56 -3.44 4.33
CA ALA A 95 33.76 -2.60 4.37
C ALA A 95 33.45 -1.09 4.23
N GLY A 96 32.19 -0.74 3.96
CA GLY A 96 31.70 0.62 3.84
C GLY A 96 30.29 0.65 3.26
N VAL A 97 29.49 1.64 3.65
CA VAL A 97 28.12 1.84 3.18
C VAL A 97 28.03 3.18 2.45
N PHE A 98 27.46 3.21 1.25
CA PHE A 98 27.35 4.41 0.42
C PHE A 98 25.91 4.60 -0.04
N TRP A 99 25.24 5.59 0.55
CA TRP A 99 23.89 6.00 0.17
C TRP A 99 23.93 7.07 -0.92
N LEU A 100 23.14 6.86 -1.97
CA LEU A 100 23.10 7.73 -3.15
C LEU A 100 21.64 7.97 -3.56
N SER A 101 21.30 9.23 -3.81
CA SER A 101 20.02 9.58 -4.41
C SER A 101 20.09 9.44 -5.93
N PHE A 102 19.23 8.60 -6.50
CA PHE A 102 19.04 8.41 -7.95
C PHE A 102 17.78 9.12 -8.45
N ALA A 103 17.16 9.97 -7.61
CA ALA A 103 15.91 10.66 -7.95
C ALA A 103 16.06 11.68 -9.10
N ASP A 104 17.25 12.28 -9.27
CA ASP A 104 17.56 13.23 -10.34
C ASP A 104 18.81 12.75 -11.11
N PRO A 105 18.64 12.27 -12.37
CA PRO A 105 19.76 11.81 -13.20
C PRO A 105 20.89 12.84 -13.37
N ALA A 106 20.58 14.14 -13.34
CA ALA A 106 21.58 15.19 -13.49
C ALA A 106 22.52 15.33 -12.28
N SER A 107 22.09 14.87 -11.10
CA SER A 107 22.86 14.97 -9.85
C SER A 107 23.70 13.73 -9.54
N ILE A 108 23.47 12.60 -10.22
CA ILE A 108 24.11 11.30 -9.91
C ILE A 108 25.64 11.38 -9.94
N HIS A 109 26.23 12.07 -10.92
CA HIS A 109 27.68 12.23 -10.99
C HIS A 109 28.24 12.93 -9.74
N ALA A 110 27.57 13.99 -9.28
CA ALA A 110 27.94 14.71 -8.07
C ALA A 110 27.75 13.84 -6.82
N GLU A 111 26.62 13.14 -6.71
CA GLU A 111 26.34 12.19 -5.62
C GLU A 111 27.44 11.14 -5.49
N ILE A 112 27.83 10.49 -6.60
CA ILE A 112 28.90 9.48 -6.59
C ILE A 112 30.25 10.13 -6.22
N ALA A 113 30.58 11.27 -6.81
CA ALA A 113 31.84 11.95 -6.56
C ALA A 113 32.02 12.35 -5.08
N THR A 114 30.96 12.67 -4.34
CA THR A 114 31.07 12.98 -2.91
C THR A 114 31.61 11.82 -2.07
N CYS A 115 31.43 10.57 -2.52
CA CYS A 115 31.89 9.38 -1.81
C CYS A 115 33.42 9.22 -1.77
N GLY A 116 34.15 9.92 -2.65
CA GLY A 116 35.62 9.80 -2.74
C GLY A 116 36.40 10.71 -1.80
N GLY A 117 35.73 11.68 -1.18
CA GLY A 117 36.37 12.72 -0.36
C GLY A 117 36.83 12.28 1.03
N PRO A 118 37.47 13.19 1.79
CA PRO A 118 37.93 12.93 3.14
C PRO A 118 36.77 12.51 4.06
N GLY A 119 37.00 11.51 4.91
CA GLY A 119 35.97 10.95 5.80
C GLY A 119 35.05 9.92 5.13
N HIS A 120 35.18 9.71 3.82
CA HIS A 120 34.53 8.64 3.07
C HIS A 120 35.57 7.64 2.55
N LEU A 121 35.67 7.42 1.23
CA LEU A 121 36.68 6.52 0.66
C LEU A 121 38.12 7.06 0.80
N ASP A 122 38.29 8.36 1.07
CA ASP A 122 39.59 9.02 1.25
C ASP A 122 40.61 8.63 0.17
N LEU A 123 40.20 8.77 -1.09
CA LEU A 123 40.93 8.18 -2.22
C LEU A 123 42.30 8.84 -2.46
N ARG A 124 42.45 10.11 -2.06
CA ARG A 124 43.71 10.87 -2.14
C ARG A 124 43.63 12.21 -1.38
N PRO A 125 44.77 12.78 -0.94
CA PRO A 125 44.81 14.02 -0.17
C PRO A 125 44.25 15.26 -0.90
N ASP A 126 44.42 15.36 -2.21
CA ASP A 126 43.99 16.49 -3.04
C ASP A 126 42.68 16.22 -3.80
N TYR A 127 41.86 15.25 -3.34
CA TYR A 127 40.65 14.82 -4.02
C TYR A 127 39.69 15.98 -4.35
N GLY A 128 39.50 16.90 -3.40
CA GLY A 128 38.61 18.06 -3.57
C GLY A 128 39.06 19.07 -4.64
N ALA A 129 40.32 19.03 -5.08
CA ALA A 129 40.85 19.89 -6.14
C ALA A 129 40.65 19.32 -7.55
N LEU A 130 40.23 18.05 -7.65
CA LEU A 130 39.98 17.39 -8.93
C LEU A 130 38.70 17.88 -9.59
N LYS A 131 38.64 17.74 -10.92
CA LYS A 131 37.39 17.93 -11.67
C LYS A 131 36.40 16.81 -11.33
N LEU A 132 35.11 17.11 -11.45
CA LEU A 132 34.03 16.17 -11.15
C LEU A 132 34.17 14.83 -11.90
N GLU A 133 34.57 14.85 -13.17
CA GLU A 133 34.77 13.63 -13.97
C GLU A 133 35.89 12.74 -13.43
N ASP A 134 36.99 13.36 -12.96
CA ASP A 134 38.10 12.62 -12.35
C ASP A 134 37.72 12.05 -10.98
N GLN A 135 36.98 12.81 -10.18
CA GLN A 135 36.41 12.37 -8.92
C GLN A 135 35.50 11.15 -9.12
N LEU A 136 34.54 11.26 -10.03
CA LEU A 136 33.63 10.18 -10.43
C LEU A 136 34.40 8.92 -10.84
N ARG A 137 35.39 9.08 -11.75
CA ARG A 137 36.19 7.95 -12.24
C ARG A 137 36.95 7.24 -11.11
N LEU A 138 37.49 7.99 -10.15
CA LEU A 138 38.20 7.41 -9.00
C LEU A 138 37.27 6.61 -8.09
N VAL A 139 36.07 7.13 -7.80
CA VAL A 139 35.08 6.42 -6.98
C VAL A 139 34.60 5.15 -7.67
N LEU A 140 34.24 5.24 -8.95
CA LEU A 140 33.80 4.07 -9.73
C LEU A 140 34.90 3.00 -9.85
N ALA A 141 36.18 3.41 -9.92
CA ALA A 141 37.30 2.48 -9.87
C ALA A 141 37.41 1.81 -8.49
N ALA A 142 37.30 2.57 -7.40
CA ALA A 142 37.38 2.04 -6.04
C ALA A 142 36.25 1.03 -5.73
N TRP A 143 35.04 1.25 -6.26
CA TRP A 143 33.93 0.31 -6.11
C TRP A 143 34.07 -0.97 -6.95
N GLN A 144 35.03 -1.04 -7.87
CA GLN A 144 35.38 -2.28 -8.58
C GLN A 144 36.40 -3.13 -7.83
N ASP A 145 36.97 -2.65 -6.73
CA ASP A 145 37.87 -3.43 -5.88
C ASP A 145 37.14 -4.58 -5.15
N ASP A 146 37.92 -5.53 -4.63
CA ASP A 146 37.41 -6.73 -3.95
C ASP A 146 36.82 -6.47 -2.55
N LEU A 147 36.81 -5.24 -2.04
CA LEU A 147 36.19 -4.97 -0.74
C LEU A 147 34.66 -5.08 -0.83
N PRO A 148 34.02 -5.86 0.07
CA PRO A 148 32.58 -5.98 0.11
C PRO A 148 31.94 -4.71 0.67
N ARG A 149 31.58 -3.77 -0.20
CA ARG A 149 30.87 -2.54 0.17
C ARG A 149 29.38 -2.67 -0.10
N LEU A 150 28.56 -1.94 0.64
CA LEU A 150 27.13 -1.82 0.37
C LEU A 150 26.84 -0.49 -0.34
N LEU A 151 26.33 -0.55 -1.55
CA LEU A 151 25.85 0.59 -2.31
C LEU A 151 24.33 0.63 -2.23
N ILE A 152 23.77 1.77 -1.82
CA ILE A 152 22.33 1.97 -1.69
C ILE A 152 21.89 3.03 -2.71
N PHE A 153 21.16 2.62 -3.74
CA PHE A 153 20.61 3.50 -4.77
C PHE A 153 19.14 3.81 -4.45
N ASP A 154 18.89 4.95 -3.82
CA ASP A 154 17.55 5.35 -3.42
C ASP A 154 16.81 6.07 -4.57
N ASN A 155 15.56 5.69 -4.83
CA ASN A 155 14.74 6.16 -5.95
C ASN A 155 15.36 5.91 -7.34
N CYS A 156 15.96 4.73 -7.53
CA CYS A 156 16.49 4.31 -8.82
C CYS A 156 15.36 3.70 -9.67
N GLU A 157 14.77 4.49 -10.56
CA GLU A 157 13.67 4.04 -11.42
C GLU A 157 14.16 3.59 -12.80
N ASP A 158 15.22 4.19 -13.34
CA ASP A 158 15.65 3.90 -14.71
C ASP A 158 16.63 2.70 -14.76
N PRO A 159 16.29 1.60 -15.45
CA PRO A 159 17.19 0.46 -15.65
C PRO A 159 18.51 0.80 -16.33
N ALA A 160 18.54 1.83 -17.18
CA ALA A 160 19.75 2.31 -17.83
C ALA A 160 20.74 2.90 -16.80
N LEU A 161 20.23 3.60 -15.77
CA LEU A 161 21.06 4.14 -14.69
C LEU A 161 21.66 3.01 -13.85
N LEU A 162 20.89 1.98 -13.50
CA LEU A 162 21.42 0.80 -12.81
C LEU A 162 22.54 0.16 -13.63
N THR A 163 22.34 -0.02 -14.93
CA THR A 163 23.34 -0.60 -15.84
C THR A 163 24.61 0.24 -15.94
N ALA A 164 24.46 1.57 -15.95
CA ALA A 164 25.58 2.50 -16.08
C ALA A 164 26.46 2.55 -14.83
N TYR A 165 25.87 2.51 -13.63
CA TYR A 165 26.59 2.78 -12.38
C TYR A 165 26.82 1.54 -11.49
N ARG A 166 26.21 0.39 -11.80
CA ARG A 166 26.52 -0.88 -11.12
C ARG A 166 27.98 -1.28 -11.39
N PRO A 167 28.80 -1.51 -10.35
CA PRO A 167 30.12 -2.08 -10.53
C PRO A 167 30.04 -3.41 -11.29
N ARG A 168 30.92 -3.56 -12.29
CA ARG A 168 30.97 -4.76 -13.15
C ARG A 168 31.83 -5.87 -12.55
N THR A 169 32.70 -5.53 -11.62
CA THR A 169 33.65 -6.40 -10.94
C THR A 169 33.72 -6.02 -9.46
N GLY A 170 34.42 -6.84 -8.66
CA GLY A 170 34.54 -6.65 -7.22
C GLY A 170 33.39 -7.27 -6.43
N HIS A 171 33.35 -6.96 -5.14
CA HIS A 171 32.42 -7.57 -4.18
C HIS A 171 31.35 -6.59 -3.66
N CYS A 172 31.12 -5.47 -4.33
CA CYS A 172 30.03 -4.56 -3.96
C CYS A 172 28.67 -5.27 -3.99
N ARG A 173 27.87 -5.00 -2.96
CA ARG A 173 26.47 -5.38 -2.85
C ARG A 173 25.61 -4.17 -3.16
N ILE A 174 24.55 -4.36 -3.92
CA ILE A 174 23.66 -3.27 -4.33
C ILE A 174 22.28 -3.53 -3.77
N LEU A 175 21.83 -2.56 -3.01
CA LEU A 175 20.46 -2.41 -2.56
C LEU A 175 19.88 -1.20 -3.28
N LEU A 176 18.72 -1.34 -3.92
CA LEU A 176 18.04 -0.18 -4.51
C LEU A 176 16.61 -0.07 -4.02
N THR A 177 16.09 1.15 -3.96
CA THR A 177 14.66 1.41 -3.75
C THR A 177 14.06 1.92 -5.05
N SER A 178 12.89 1.39 -5.42
CA SER A 178 12.23 1.75 -6.68
C SER A 178 10.71 1.64 -6.57
N ARG A 179 10.02 2.44 -7.39
CA ARG A 179 8.58 2.33 -7.66
C ARG A 179 8.27 1.36 -8.80
N HIS A 180 9.26 0.85 -9.53
CA HIS A 180 9.02 -0.17 -10.54
C HIS A 180 8.82 -1.55 -9.92
N ALA A 181 7.67 -2.15 -10.23
CA ALA A 181 7.35 -3.54 -9.88
C ALA A 181 8.05 -4.56 -10.79
N THR A 182 8.64 -4.13 -11.89
CA THR A 182 9.26 -5.01 -12.89
C THR A 182 10.62 -4.47 -13.31
N TRP A 183 11.61 -5.37 -13.32
CA TRP A 183 12.95 -5.12 -13.83
C TRP A 183 13.25 -6.12 -14.95
N GLU A 184 14.05 -5.72 -15.92
CA GLU A 184 14.47 -6.63 -16.99
C GLU A 184 15.20 -7.84 -16.39
N ARG A 185 14.82 -9.05 -16.81
CA ARG A 185 15.41 -10.31 -16.30
C ARG A 185 16.93 -10.38 -16.50
N THR A 186 17.44 -9.71 -17.52
CA THR A 186 18.87 -9.59 -17.85
C THR A 186 19.67 -8.82 -16.80
N LEU A 187 19.03 -7.97 -15.99
CA LEU A 187 19.69 -7.19 -14.95
C LEU A 187 19.93 -7.99 -13.65
N ASN A 188 19.36 -9.20 -13.55
CA ASN A 188 19.50 -10.08 -12.38
C ASN A 188 19.24 -9.34 -11.05
N VAL A 189 18.10 -8.68 -10.99
CA VAL A 189 17.62 -7.93 -9.81
C VAL A 189 16.58 -8.79 -9.10
N THR A 190 16.88 -9.21 -7.88
CA THR A 190 15.91 -9.89 -7.03
C THR A 190 14.95 -8.85 -6.44
N LEU A 191 13.65 -9.05 -6.60
CA LEU A 191 12.63 -8.13 -6.11
C LEU A 191 12.20 -8.54 -4.71
N LEU A 192 12.40 -7.66 -3.72
CA LEU A 192 11.77 -7.77 -2.41
C LEU A 192 10.55 -6.87 -2.40
N PRO A 193 9.34 -7.45 -2.43
CA PRO A 193 8.18 -6.63 -2.45
C PRO A 193 7.77 -6.16 -1.05
N LEU A 194 7.24 -4.93 -0.96
CA LEU A 194 6.67 -4.40 0.28
C LEU A 194 5.16 -4.21 0.16
N GLU A 195 4.46 -4.59 1.22
CA GLU A 195 3.02 -4.38 1.42
C GLU A 195 2.77 -3.33 2.51
N THR A 196 1.51 -3.03 2.86
CA THR A 196 1.18 -2.22 4.05
C THR A 196 1.73 -2.84 5.34
N LEU A 197 1.69 -2.10 6.45
CA LEU A 197 2.06 -2.71 7.73
C LEU A 197 1.04 -3.78 8.11
N PRO A 198 1.49 -4.93 8.67
CA PRO A 198 0.59 -5.83 9.36
C PRO A 198 -0.18 -5.05 10.43
N ARG A 199 -1.48 -5.31 10.59
CA ARG A 199 -2.35 -4.53 11.49
C ARG A 199 -1.77 -4.35 12.90
N ALA A 200 -1.18 -5.41 13.46
CA ALA A 200 -0.54 -5.36 14.77
C ALA A 200 0.61 -4.34 14.84
N GLU A 201 1.42 -4.23 13.77
CA GLU A 201 2.51 -3.26 13.68
C GLU A 201 1.99 -1.84 13.40
N SER A 202 0.86 -1.68 12.70
CA SER A 202 0.18 -0.37 12.56
C SER A 202 -0.24 0.20 13.91
N ILE A 203 -0.91 -0.64 14.72
CA ILE A 203 -1.31 -0.28 16.09
C ILE A 203 -0.07 0.03 16.93
N ARG A 204 0.98 -0.82 16.84
CA ARG A 204 2.24 -0.61 17.55
C ARG A 204 2.93 0.71 17.18
N LEU A 205 2.89 1.12 15.91
CA LEU A 205 3.41 2.41 15.47
C LEU A 205 2.68 3.57 16.15
N LEU A 206 1.34 3.53 16.15
CA LEU A 206 0.53 4.57 16.80
C LEU A 206 0.77 4.60 18.32
N LEU A 207 0.89 3.44 18.96
CA LEU A 207 1.24 3.34 20.38
C LEU A 207 2.59 4.00 20.70
N LYS A 208 3.62 3.82 19.87
CA LYS A 208 4.93 4.47 20.09
C LYS A 208 4.85 6.00 20.16
N PHE A 209 3.92 6.63 19.45
CA PHE A 209 3.69 8.08 19.54
C PHE A 209 2.98 8.47 20.84
N LEU A 210 2.06 7.63 21.33
CA LEU A 210 1.30 7.89 22.55
C LEU A 210 2.09 7.57 23.83
N ASP A 211 2.99 6.59 23.78
CA ASP A 211 3.77 6.09 24.92
C ASP A 211 5.00 6.94 25.24
N GLY A 212 5.46 7.80 24.33
CA GLY A 212 6.74 8.50 24.40
C GLY A 212 6.98 9.34 25.66
N HIS A 213 5.99 9.54 26.53
CA HIS A 213 6.08 10.32 27.79
C HIS A 213 5.58 9.60 29.05
N GLN A 214 5.40 8.28 29.08
CA GLN A 214 5.21 7.56 30.37
C GLN A 214 6.49 7.45 31.23
N SER A 215 7.49 8.30 31.00
CA SER A 215 8.62 8.49 31.90
C SER A 215 8.48 9.84 32.60
N THR A 216 7.84 9.85 33.77
CA THR A 216 8.19 10.74 34.91
C THR A 216 7.42 10.47 36.20
N THR A 217 6.42 9.57 36.26
CA THR A 217 5.72 9.34 37.55
C THR A 217 5.45 7.90 37.98
N ASN A 218 5.73 6.85 37.21
CA ASN A 218 5.42 5.48 37.65
C ASN A 218 6.63 4.53 37.62
N SER A 219 6.58 3.55 38.52
CA SER A 219 7.64 2.67 39.01
C SER A 219 8.40 1.91 37.88
N PRO A 220 9.69 1.53 38.05
CA PRO A 220 10.53 0.90 37.01
C PRO A 220 10.10 -0.49 36.54
N ASN A 221 8.99 -1.03 37.06
CA ASN A 221 8.55 -2.42 36.84
C ASN A 221 7.18 -2.53 36.13
N GLU A 222 6.56 -1.43 35.71
CA GLU A 222 5.31 -1.48 34.94
C GLU A 222 5.59 -1.29 33.45
N SER A 223 5.24 -2.31 32.64
CA SER A 223 5.29 -2.23 31.18
C SER A 223 4.31 -1.15 30.70
N PRO A 224 4.69 -0.23 29.78
CA PRO A 224 3.79 0.81 29.24
C PRO A 224 2.48 0.26 28.67
N LEU A 225 2.48 -1.00 28.25
CA LEU A 225 1.33 -1.77 27.78
C LEU A 225 0.22 -1.91 28.85
N SER A 226 0.53 -1.91 30.15
CA SER A 226 -0.44 -2.25 31.20
C SER A 226 -1.53 -1.20 31.44
N ASN A 227 -1.36 0.04 30.93
CA ASN A 227 -2.37 1.10 31.06
C ASN A 227 -3.28 1.24 29.83
N LEU A 228 -2.83 0.86 28.63
CA LEU A 228 -3.67 0.82 27.41
C LEU A 228 -4.28 -0.56 27.12
N GLU A 229 -3.77 -1.64 27.73
CA GLU A 229 -4.36 -2.99 27.71
C GLU A 229 -5.74 -3.06 28.41
N ARG A 230 -6.21 -1.97 29.03
CA ARG A 230 -7.59 -1.86 29.52
C ARG A 230 -8.56 -1.53 28.36
N GLY A 231 -8.70 -2.46 27.43
CA GLY A 231 -9.87 -2.68 26.57
C GLY A 231 -10.24 -1.65 25.50
N THR A 232 -10.15 -0.34 25.73
CA THR A 232 -10.78 0.66 24.85
C THR A 232 -9.83 1.39 23.90
N GLY A 233 -8.56 1.54 24.26
CA GLY A 233 -7.59 2.28 23.44
C GLY A 233 -7.16 1.53 22.16
N VAL A 234 -6.96 0.21 22.26
CA VAL A 234 -6.49 -0.62 21.14
C VAL A 234 -7.53 -0.71 20.03
N GLU A 235 -8.82 -0.84 20.37
CA GLU A 235 -9.91 -0.89 19.38
C GLU A 235 -10.00 0.40 18.55
N VAL A 236 -9.78 1.56 19.18
CA VAL A 236 -9.80 2.85 18.48
C VAL A 236 -8.58 2.99 17.57
N LEU A 237 -7.39 2.54 18.00
CA LEU A 237 -6.19 2.53 17.16
C LEU A 237 -6.28 1.54 16.01
N ASP A 238 -6.93 0.40 16.21
CA ASP A 238 -7.26 -0.57 15.16
C ASP A 238 -8.16 0.07 14.10
N ALA A 239 -9.23 0.75 14.53
CA ALA A 239 -10.13 1.46 13.65
C ALA A 239 -9.44 2.61 12.89
N ILE A 240 -8.58 3.39 13.56
CA ILE A 240 -7.76 4.43 12.90
C ILE A 240 -6.85 3.79 11.84
N SER A 241 -6.18 2.69 12.19
CA SER A 241 -5.31 1.96 11.26
C SER A 241 -6.08 1.47 10.02
N SER A 242 -7.30 0.99 10.24
CA SER A 242 -8.22 0.59 9.17
C SER A 242 -8.63 1.76 8.26
N GLU A 243 -8.94 2.93 8.81
CA GLU A 243 -9.27 4.12 7.99
C GLU A 243 -8.09 4.60 7.16
N LEU A 244 -6.88 4.48 7.68
CA LEU A 244 -5.63 4.86 7.01
C LEU A 244 -5.09 3.76 6.08
N GLY A 245 -5.76 2.61 6.02
CA GLY A 245 -5.38 1.47 5.20
C GLY A 245 -4.02 0.87 5.57
N ASP A 246 -3.58 0.99 6.82
CA ASP A 246 -2.30 0.46 7.30
C ASP A 246 -1.06 1.03 6.56
N LEU A 247 -1.21 2.17 5.87
CA LEU A 247 -0.13 2.84 5.15
C LEU A 247 0.87 3.50 6.12
N PRO A 248 2.17 3.11 6.14
CA PRO A 248 3.14 3.60 7.11
C PRO A 248 3.25 5.13 7.18
N LEU A 249 3.28 5.83 6.04
CA LEU A 249 3.33 7.29 6.02
C LEU A 249 2.07 7.92 6.63
N ALA A 250 0.88 7.41 6.29
CA ALA A 250 -0.37 7.91 6.85
C ALA A 250 -0.43 7.67 8.37
N LEU A 251 0.00 6.49 8.83
CA LEU A 251 0.09 6.15 10.25
C LEU A 251 1.11 7.02 10.99
N HIS A 252 2.28 7.26 10.40
CA HIS A 252 3.30 8.15 10.98
C HIS A 252 2.76 9.58 11.15
N LEU A 253 2.10 10.11 10.11
CA LEU A 253 1.50 11.43 10.13
C LEU A 253 0.34 11.54 11.13
N ALA A 254 -0.49 10.50 11.21
CA ALA A 254 -1.57 10.38 12.19
C ALA A 254 -1.03 10.32 13.62
N GLY A 255 -0.04 9.48 13.89
CA GLY A 255 0.61 9.39 15.21
C GLY A 255 1.28 10.70 15.61
N SER A 256 1.99 11.35 14.69
CA SER A 256 2.61 12.67 14.91
C SER A 256 1.57 13.76 15.22
N TYR A 257 0.42 13.72 14.53
CA TYR A 257 -0.70 14.62 14.82
C TYR A 257 -1.30 14.36 16.20
N LEU A 258 -1.56 13.09 16.55
CA LEU A 258 -2.11 12.71 17.84
C LEU A 258 -1.17 13.08 19.00
N ASP A 259 0.13 12.86 18.88
CA ASP A 259 1.11 13.30 19.88
C ASP A 259 1.12 14.84 20.02
N ARG A 260 1.19 15.56 18.89
CA ARG A 260 1.19 17.04 18.88
C ARG A 260 -0.06 17.64 19.53
N TYR A 261 -1.23 17.04 19.31
CA TYR A 261 -2.53 17.56 19.75
C TYR A 261 -3.17 16.76 20.89
N ARG A 262 -2.39 15.94 21.62
CA ARG A 262 -2.86 14.99 22.65
C ARG A 262 -3.71 15.62 23.77
N HIS A 263 -3.54 16.91 24.04
CA HIS A 263 -4.31 17.64 25.06
C HIS A 263 -5.63 18.21 24.54
N THR A 264 -5.86 18.17 23.23
CA THR A 264 -6.99 18.80 22.55
C THR A 264 -7.81 17.84 21.69
N VAL A 265 -7.21 16.72 21.26
CA VAL A 265 -7.85 15.73 20.39
C VAL A 265 -7.60 14.34 20.97
N THR A 266 -8.68 13.62 21.28
CA THR A 266 -8.59 12.20 21.67
C THR A 266 -8.55 11.31 20.43
N PRO A 267 -8.02 10.07 20.53
CA PRO A 267 -8.08 9.10 19.43
C PRO A 267 -9.49 8.88 18.88
N GLU A 268 -10.52 8.86 19.72
CA GLU A 268 -11.92 8.68 19.32
C GLU A 268 -12.43 9.87 18.50
N ALA A 269 -12.13 11.09 18.97
CA ALA A 269 -12.49 12.31 18.27
C ALA A 269 -11.78 12.40 16.91
N TYR A 270 -10.52 11.96 16.86
CA TYR A 270 -9.76 11.86 15.62
C TYR A 270 -10.32 10.81 14.66
N LEU A 271 -10.67 9.62 15.14
CA LEU A 271 -11.33 8.58 14.34
C LEU A 271 -12.63 9.09 13.71
N ALA A 272 -13.44 9.84 14.47
CA ALA A 272 -14.65 10.47 13.94
C ALA A 272 -14.34 11.46 12.80
N GLN A 273 -13.23 12.20 12.88
CA GLN A 273 -12.77 13.09 11.81
C GLN A 273 -12.28 12.31 10.58
N LEU A 274 -11.61 11.17 10.77
CA LEU A 274 -11.11 10.33 9.67
C LEU A 274 -12.22 9.67 8.86
N ARG A 275 -13.38 9.39 9.47
CA ARG A 275 -14.56 8.85 8.77
C ARG A 275 -15.25 9.86 7.84
N SER A 276 -14.71 11.07 7.73
CA SER A 276 -15.13 12.05 6.72
C SER A 276 -14.70 11.63 5.30
N PRO A 277 -15.54 11.85 4.27
CA PRO A 277 -15.16 11.62 2.87
C PRO A 277 -13.97 12.48 2.43
N GLN A 278 -13.61 13.53 3.18
CA GLN A 278 -12.48 14.42 2.89
C GLN A 278 -11.22 14.07 3.69
N ILE A 279 -11.00 12.81 4.06
CA ILE A 279 -9.86 12.37 4.89
C ILE A 279 -8.50 12.90 4.39
N LEU A 280 -8.28 12.95 3.06
CA LEU A 280 -7.04 13.44 2.45
C LEU A 280 -6.84 14.96 2.61
N GLN A 281 -7.92 15.68 2.92
CA GLN A 281 -7.89 17.10 3.26
C GLN A 281 -7.62 17.34 4.75
N HIS A 282 -7.67 16.27 5.56
CA HIS A 282 -7.42 16.38 6.99
C HIS A 282 -5.99 16.84 7.26
N ARG A 283 -5.85 17.80 8.19
CA ARG A 283 -4.56 18.43 8.49
C ARG A 283 -3.47 17.41 8.82
N SER A 284 -3.81 16.32 9.52
CA SER A 284 -2.85 15.26 9.87
C SER A 284 -2.14 14.70 8.63
N LEU A 285 -2.83 14.48 7.51
CA LEU A 285 -2.28 13.84 6.31
C LEU A 285 -1.57 14.83 5.36
N GLN A 286 -1.50 16.10 5.75
CA GLN A 286 -0.90 17.18 4.97
C GLN A 286 0.23 17.89 5.72
N MET A 287 0.46 17.57 6.99
CA MET A 287 1.40 18.31 7.82
C MET A 287 2.82 18.16 7.28
N GLY A 288 3.38 19.28 6.79
CA GLY A 288 4.83 19.41 6.64
C GLY A 288 5.48 19.26 8.01
N GLY A 289 6.29 18.21 8.17
CA GLY A 289 6.99 17.88 9.41
C GLY A 289 8.37 17.31 9.12
N HIS A 290 9.12 17.00 10.19
CA HIS A 290 10.41 16.33 10.04
C HIS A 290 10.19 14.91 9.51
N SER A 291 10.61 14.68 8.27
CA SER A 291 10.70 13.35 7.67
C SER A 291 12.08 12.76 7.98
N PRO A 292 12.20 11.55 8.55
CA PRO A 292 13.51 10.95 8.79
C PRO A 292 14.27 10.66 7.47
N THR A 293 13.59 10.73 6.31
CA THR A 293 14.16 10.55 4.96
C THR A 293 14.07 11.81 4.08
N GLY A 294 13.57 12.94 4.60
CA GLY A 294 13.39 14.17 3.81
C GLY A 294 12.36 14.08 2.67
N HIS A 295 11.54 13.02 2.62
CA HIS A 295 10.53 12.81 1.57
C HIS A 295 9.22 13.56 1.85
N GLU A 296 8.42 13.77 0.79
CA GLU A 296 7.09 14.38 0.84
C GLU A 296 6.23 13.82 1.98
N GLN A 297 5.68 14.72 2.81
CA GLN A 297 4.90 14.40 4.02
C GLN A 297 3.40 14.70 3.81
N ASN A 298 2.96 14.80 2.56
CA ASN A 298 1.56 14.91 2.18
C ASN A 298 1.13 13.67 1.41
N VAL A 299 0.22 12.89 1.98
CA VAL A 299 -0.24 11.62 1.39
C VAL A 299 -0.82 11.84 -0.01
N ALA A 300 -1.71 12.81 -0.18
CA ALA A 300 -2.33 13.10 -1.48
C ALA A 300 -1.27 13.53 -2.53
N ARG A 301 -0.26 14.30 -2.12
CA ARG A 301 0.82 14.72 -3.04
C ARG A 301 1.70 13.54 -3.47
N THR A 302 1.89 12.54 -2.61
CA THR A 302 2.59 11.31 -3.02
C THR A 302 1.84 10.54 -4.12
N PHE A 303 0.50 10.60 -4.13
CA PHE A 303 -0.34 9.98 -5.14
C PHE A 303 -0.39 10.82 -6.43
N ALA A 304 -0.49 12.14 -6.29
CA ALA A 304 -0.47 13.07 -7.42
C ALA A 304 0.78 12.91 -8.30
N LEU A 305 1.96 12.71 -7.69
CA LEU A 305 3.20 12.47 -8.45
C LEU A 305 3.15 11.26 -9.40
N SER A 306 2.36 10.23 -9.09
CA SER A 306 2.15 9.07 -9.98
C SER A 306 1.00 9.32 -10.95
N TYR A 307 -0.09 9.93 -10.48
CA TYR A 307 -1.28 10.23 -11.29
C TYR A 307 -0.97 11.24 -12.42
N ASP A 308 -0.21 12.30 -12.12
CA ASP A 308 0.15 13.37 -13.05
C ASP A 308 1.10 12.91 -14.18
N ARG A 309 1.60 11.65 -14.10
CA ARG A 309 2.39 11.02 -15.17
C ARG A 309 1.52 10.42 -16.28
N LEU A 310 0.20 10.36 -16.10
CA LEU A 310 -0.74 9.89 -17.11
C LEU A 310 -1.14 11.05 -18.03
N ASP A 311 -0.83 10.94 -19.32
CA ASP A 311 -1.25 11.94 -20.32
C ASP A 311 -2.55 11.50 -21.00
N VAL A 312 -3.64 12.23 -20.78
CA VAL A 312 -4.95 11.97 -21.39
C VAL A 312 -4.93 11.97 -22.94
N LYS A 313 -3.88 12.54 -23.56
CA LYS A 313 -3.70 12.52 -25.02
C LYS A 313 -3.14 11.19 -25.53
N ASP A 314 -2.45 10.43 -24.68
CA ASP A 314 -2.01 9.07 -25.01
C ASP A 314 -3.19 8.10 -24.85
N PRO A 315 -3.52 7.27 -25.86
CA PRO A 315 -4.67 6.36 -25.79
C PRO A 315 -4.61 5.34 -24.64
N THR A 316 -3.41 4.90 -24.28
CA THR A 316 -3.20 3.93 -23.18
C THR A 316 -3.45 4.61 -21.85
N ASP A 317 -2.87 5.79 -21.64
CA ASP A 317 -3.06 6.58 -20.43
C ASP A 317 -4.50 7.09 -20.28
N ALA A 318 -5.19 7.43 -21.38
CA ALA A 318 -6.61 7.78 -21.37
C ALA A 318 -7.48 6.60 -20.91
N LEU A 319 -7.23 5.39 -21.42
CA LEU A 319 -7.93 4.18 -20.96
C LEU A 319 -7.55 3.82 -19.51
N ALA A 320 -6.29 4.02 -19.13
CA ALA A 320 -5.82 3.83 -17.76
C ALA A 320 -6.57 4.75 -16.78
N LEU A 321 -6.69 6.05 -17.09
CA LEU A 321 -7.48 7.00 -16.31
C LEU A 321 -8.96 6.56 -16.21
N ARG A 322 -9.53 6.10 -17.32
CA ARG A 322 -10.90 5.59 -17.38
C ARG A 322 -11.11 4.38 -16.46
N LEU A 323 -10.22 3.39 -16.52
CA LEU A 323 -10.26 2.19 -15.68
C LEU A 323 -9.98 2.52 -14.21
N LEU A 324 -9.06 3.44 -13.92
CA LEU A 324 -8.74 3.87 -12.57
C LEU A 324 -9.93 4.56 -11.90
N ALA A 325 -10.62 5.46 -12.61
CA ALA A 325 -11.83 6.13 -12.12
C ALA A 325 -12.92 5.12 -11.74
N ARG A 326 -13.20 4.13 -12.60
CA ARG A 326 -14.17 3.06 -12.33
C ARG A 326 -13.74 2.18 -11.16
N SER A 327 -12.47 1.83 -11.10
CA SER A 327 -11.92 1.01 -10.00
C SER A 327 -12.17 1.66 -8.62
N ALA A 328 -12.17 2.99 -8.56
CA ALA A 328 -12.43 3.74 -7.33
C ALA A 328 -13.92 3.74 -6.89
N HIS A 329 -14.83 3.14 -7.64
CA HIS A 329 -16.23 2.95 -7.22
C HIS A 329 -16.50 1.52 -6.71
N PHE A 330 -15.50 0.66 -6.68
CA PHE A 330 -15.58 -0.66 -6.05
C PHE A 330 -15.06 -0.64 -4.60
N ALA A 331 -15.37 -1.70 -3.84
CA ALA A 331 -14.87 -1.87 -2.48
C ALA A 331 -13.33 -1.76 -2.40
N PRO A 332 -12.78 -0.86 -1.55
CA PRO A 332 -11.34 -0.66 -1.44
C PRO A 332 -10.63 -1.86 -0.81
N ASN A 333 -9.33 -2.01 -1.09
CA ASN A 333 -8.44 -3.07 -0.58
C ASN A 333 -8.86 -4.51 -0.95
N LEU A 334 -9.86 -4.69 -1.82
CA LEU A 334 -10.37 -6.00 -2.21
C LEU A 334 -10.19 -6.24 -3.71
N PRO A 335 -9.94 -7.49 -4.14
CA PRO A 335 -9.75 -7.83 -5.55
C PRO A 335 -11.04 -7.70 -6.36
N ILE A 336 -11.04 -6.75 -7.28
CA ILE A 336 -12.08 -6.52 -8.27
C ILE A 336 -11.87 -7.52 -9.42
N PRO A 337 -12.85 -8.39 -9.75
CA PRO A 337 -12.72 -9.27 -10.90
C PRO A 337 -12.47 -8.48 -12.18
N ARG A 338 -11.47 -8.91 -12.96
CA ARG A 338 -11.07 -8.24 -14.22
C ARG A 338 -12.26 -8.03 -15.15
N SER A 339 -13.05 -9.08 -15.37
CA SER A 339 -14.24 -9.05 -16.21
C SER A 339 -15.27 -8.01 -15.75
N LEU A 340 -15.46 -7.84 -14.44
CA LEU A 340 -16.38 -6.85 -13.89
C LEU A 340 -15.88 -5.42 -14.09
N LEU A 341 -14.58 -5.18 -13.86
CA LEU A 341 -13.96 -3.88 -14.11
C LEU A 341 -14.02 -3.51 -15.60
N LEU A 342 -13.69 -4.44 -16.50
CA LEU A 342 -13.70 -4.19 -17.94
C LEU A 342 -15.11 -3.98 -18.48
N ALA A 343 -16.11 -4.70 -17.95
CA ALA A 343 -17.52 -4.46 -18.27
C ALA A 343 -17.96 -3.02 -17.91
N SER A 344 -17.46 -2.45 -16.81
CA SER A 344 -17.74 -1.04 -16.46
C SER A 344 -17.11 -0.02 -17.42
N ALA A 345 -16.18 -0.44 -18.28
CA ALA A 345 -15.57 0.41 -19.30
C ALA A 345 -16.02 0.05 -20.73
N ASP A 346 -17.06 -0.78 -20.86
CA ASP A 346 -17.54 -1.34 -22.13
C ASP A 346 -16.44 -2.07 -22.92
N ARG A 347 -15.59 -2.83 -22.19
CA ARG A 347 -14.47 -3.59 -22.76
C ARG A 347 -14.64 -5.10 -22.56
N ALA A 348 -14.15 -5.86 -23.54
CA ALA A 348 -14.07 -7.31 -23.45
C ALA A 348 -12.91 -7.74 -22.54
N GLU A 349 -12.99 -8.96 -21.99
CA GLU A 349 -12.02 -9.47 -21.03
C GLU A 349 -10.61 -9.68 -21.62
N ASP A 350 -10.56 -10.02 -22.91
CA ASP A 350 -9.37 -10.25 -23.72
C ASP A 350 -8.84 -8.99 -24.42
N ASP A 351 -9.37 -7.81 -24.08
CA ASP A 351 -8.92 -6.53 -24.65
C ASP A 351 -7.44 -6.25 -24.29
N THR A 352 -6.58 -6.25 -25.29
CA THR A 352 -5.14 -6.01 -25.14
C THR A 352 -4.84 -4.58 -24.73
N ALA A 353 -5.59 -3.59 -25.22
CA ALA A 353 -5.40 -2.19 -24.83
C ALA A 353 -5.76 -2.00 -23.34
N ALA A 354 -6.77 -2.73 -22.85
CA ALA A 354 -7.07 -2.74 -21.43
C ALA A 354 -5.96 -3.41 -20.60
N ALA A 355 -5.34 -4.48 -21.11
CA ALA A 355 -4.18 -5.09 -20.47
C ALA A 355 -2.98 -4.13 -20.38
N ASP A 356 -2.70 -3.38 -21.45
CA ASP A 356 -1.65 -2.37 -21.49
C ASP A 356 -1.95 -1.23 -20.51
N ALA A 357 -3.19 -0.75 -20.45
CA ALA A 357 -3.64 0.27 -19.51
C ALA A 357 -3.53 -0.18 -18.04
N LEU A 358 -3.92 -1.41 -17.72
CA LEU A 358 -3.75 -1.96 -16.36
C LEU A 358 -2.27 -2.14 -16.00
N THR A 359 -1.45 -2.59 -16.96
CA THR A 359 0.01 -2.69 -16.79
C THR A 359 0.63 -1.32 -16.55
N ARG A 360 0.15 -0.30 -17.27
CA ARG A 360 0.57 1.09 -17.11
C ARG A 360 0.21 1.64 -15.73
N LEU A 361 -1.00 1.40 -15.24
CA LEU A 361 -1.41 1.77 -13.88
C LEU A 361 -0.58 1.05 -12.81
N ALA A 362 -0.37 -0.26 -12.96
CA ALA A 362 0.45 -1.05 -12.04
C ALA A 362 1.91 -0.57 -12.03
N GLY A 363 2.47 -0.24 -13.19
CA GLY A 363 3.82 0.33 -13.32
C GLY A 363 3.99 1.71 -12.67
N LEU A 364 2.90 2.49 -12.57
CA LEU A 364 2.85 3.75 -11.81
C LEU A 364 2.53 3.56 -10.32
N GLY A 365 2.27 2.31 -9.90
CA GLY A 365 1.90 1.97 -8.54
C GLY A 365 0.46 2.31 -8.17
N LEU A 366 -0.40 2.58 -9.17
CA LEU A 366 -1.77 3.06 -8.96
C LEU A 366 -2.78 1.97 -8.60
N ILE A 367 -2.49 0.71 -8.99
CA ILE A 367 -3.35 -0.47 -8.79
C ILE A 367 -2.50 -1.73 -8.60
N GLU A 368 -3.08 -2.73 -7.94
CA GLU A 368 -2.59 -4.12 -7.96
C GLU A 368 -3.19 -4.89 -9.12
N VAL A 369 -2.44 -5.82 -9.68
CA VAL A 369 -2.98 -6.83 -10.61
C VAL A 369 -2.56 -8.21 -10.13
N GLU A 370 -3.50 -9.02 -9.66
CA GLU A 370 -3.25 -10.39 -9.21
C GLU A 370 -2.93 -11.34 -10.38
N VAL A 371 -2.50 -12.58 -10.06
CA VAL A 371 -2.14 -13.58 -11.09
C VAL A 371 -3.31 -13.88 -12.03
N ASP A 372 -4.53 -13.88 -11.50
CA ASP A 372 -5.77 -14.10 -12.25
C ASP A 372 -6.28 -12.84 -12.96
N GLY A 373 -5.55 -11.73 -12.84
CA GLY A 373 -5.89 -10.44 -13.44
C GLY A 373 -6.83 -9.57 -12.59
N ALA A 374 -7.25 -10.02 -11.41
CA ALA A 374 -8.05 -9.19 -10.51
C ALA A 374 -7.30 -7.92 -10.10
N VAL A 375 -8.04 -6.82 -9.96
CA VAL A 375 -7.47 -5.50 -9.72
C VAL A 375 -7.79 -5.04 -8.31
N ARG A 376 -6.81 -4.53 -7.57
CA ARG A 376 -7.04 -4.01 -6.21
C ARG A 376 -6.52 -2.58 -6.07
N LEU A 377 -7.29 -1.72 -5.42
CA LEU A 377 -6.90 -0.34 -5.12
C LEU A 377 -6.86 -0.15 -3.61
N HIS A 378 -5.81 0.50 -3.12
CA HIS A 378 -5.75 0.82 -1.71
C HIS A 378 -6.72 1.97 -1.35
N ARG A 379 -7.34 1.91 -0.16
CA ARG A 379 -8.43 2.82 0.27
C ARG A 379 -8.13 4.30 0.09
N LEU A 380 -6.95 4.77 0.50
CA LEU A 380 -6.60 6.19 0.36
C LEU A 380 -6.48 6.65 -1.11
N ILE A 381 -6.28 5.71 -2.04
CA ILE A 381 -6.19 6.01 -3.48
C ILE A 381 -7.56 6.04 -4.09
N VAL A 382 -8.45 5.15 -3.66
CA VAL A 382 -9.87 5.25 -3.97
C VAL A 382 -10.36 6.66 -3.63
N LEU A 383 -10.08 7.14 -2.42
CA LEU A 383 -10.48 8.49 -1.99
C LEU A 383 -9.77 9.61 -2.76
N PHE A 384 -8.51 9.41 -3.15
CA PHE A 384 -7.77 10.37 -3.98
C PHE A 384 -8.38 10.46 -5.38
N VAL A 385 -8.54 9.32 -6.05
CA VAL A 385 -9.10 9.23 -7.40
C VAL A 385 -10.52 9.79 -7.42
N GLN A 386 -11.37 9.47 -6.45
CA GLN A 386 -12.70 10.07 -6.33
C GLN A 386 -12.66 11.60 -6.20
N GLY A 387 -11.59 12.16 -5.63
CA GLY A 387 -11.40 13.61 -5.50
C GLY A 387 -10.82 14.31 -6.71
N VAL A 388 -10.13 13.59 -7.62
CA VAL A 388 -9.42 14.19 -8.78
C VAL A 388 -9.91 13.72 -10.15
N ALA A 389 -10.61 12.58 -10.22
CA ALA A 389 -11.12 12.03 -11.46
C ALA A 389 -12.16 12.96 -12.08
N THR A 390 -12.04 13.18 -13.38
CA THR A 390 -12.96 14.03 -14.15
C THR A 390 -14.07 13.25 -14.84
N ASP A 391 -14.01 11.91 -14.81
CA ASP A 391 -15.00 11.04 -15.41
C ASP A 391 -16.27 10.99 -14.54
N THR A 392 -17.25 11.79 -14.93
CA THR A 392 -18.54 11.89 -14.21
C THR A 392 -19.46 10.69 -14.44
N GLU A 393 -19.16 9.83 -15.41
CA GLU A 393 -19.97 8.64 -15.74
C GLU A 393 -19.45 7.39 -15.00
N ALA A 394 -18.23 7.43 -14.44
CA ALA A 394 -17.57 6.29 -13.82
C ALA A 394 -18.41 5.56 -12.76
N GLN A 395 -19.11 6.29 -11.89
CA GLN A 395 -19.98 5.67 -10.88
C GLN A 395 -21.16 4.95 -11.53
N ASP A 396 -21.83 5.61 -12.47
CA ASP A 396 -23.03 5.10 -13.13
C ASP A 396 -22.72 3.87 -13.98
N ASP A 397 -21.57 3.89 -14.67
CA ASP A 397 -21.05 2.76 -15.44
C ASP A 397 -20.74 1.55 -14.56
N VAL A 398 -20.12 1.77 -13.39
CA VAL A 398 -19.83 0.70 -12.42
C VAL A 398 -21.10 0.09 -11.87
N GLU A 399 -22.06 0.92 -11.49
CA GLU A 399 -23.37 0.45 -11.02
C GLU A 399 -24.10 -0.33 -12.12
N GLY A 400 -24.07 0.13 -13.37
CA GLY A 400 -24.63 -0.57 -14.52
C GLY A 400 -23.99 -1.95 -14.74
N ALA A 401 -22.66 -2.02 -14.71
CA ALA A 401 -21.92 -3.28 -14.83
C ALA A 401 -22.25 -4.25 -13.69
N VAL A 402 -22.28 -3.77 -12.44
CA VAL A 402 -22.66 -4.55 -11.25
C VAL A 402 -24.10 -5.06 -11.34
N ILE A 403 -25.05 -4.23 -11.75
CA ILE A 403 -26.45 -4.64 -11.94
C ILE A 403 -26.54 -5.75 -13.00
N SER A 404 -25.92 -5.54 -14.16
CA SER A 404 -25.94 -6.48 -15.28
C SER A 404 -25.32 -7.83 -14.90
N ALA A 405 -24.14 -7.79 -14.28
CA ALA A 405 -23.45 -8.99 -13.82
C ALA A 405 -24.23 -9.74 -12.73
N ALA A 406 -24.75 -9.02 -11.72
CA ALA A 406 -25.52 -9.62 -10.63
C ALA A 406 -26.80 -10.27 -11.14
N TYR A 407 -27.55 -9.57 -12.00
CA TYR A 407 -28.77 -10.08 -12.60
C TYR A 407 -28.52 -11.36 -13.41
N LYS A 408 -27.48 -11.37 -14.27
CA LYS A 408 -27.11 -12.53 -15.08
C LYS A 408 -26.76 -13.74 -14.22
N LEU A 409 -25.99 -13.56 -13.14
CA LEU A 409 -25.59 -14.66 -12.26
C LEU A 409 -26.74 -15.16 -11.37
N ASN A 410 -27.56 -14.25 -10.85
CA ASN A 410 -28.75 -14.59 -10.06
C ASN A 410 -29.75 -15.40 -10.87
N THR A 411 -30.04 -14.98 -12.11
CA THR A 411 -30.97 -15.70 -13.01
C THR A 411 -30.43 -17.03 -13.49
N ALA A 412 -29.11 -17.18 -13.59
CA ALA A 412 -28.47 -18.44 -13.94
C ALA A 412 -28.43 -19.45 -12.77
N GLY A 413 -28.74 -19.03 -11.53
CA GLY A 413 -28.78 -19.91 -10.36
C GLY A 413 -27.40 -20.38 -9.89
N TYR A 414 -26.35 -19.57 -10.08
CA TYR A 414 -24.98 -19.88 -9.64
C TYR A 414 -24.52 -18.95 -8.50
N PRO A 415 -24.93 -19.19 -7.23
CA PRO A 415 -24.54 -18.34 -6.10
C PRO A 415 -23.02 -18.20 -5.94
N ALA A 416 -22.26 -19.27 -6.21
CA ALA A 416 -20.81 -19.31 -6.04
C ALA A 416 -20.06 -18.26 -6.88
N ALA A 417 -20.52 -17.98 -8.10
CA ALA A 417 -19.87 -16.99 -8.97
C ALA A 417 -20.07 -15.56 -8.44
N LEU A 418 -21.21 -15.29 -7.79
CA LEU A 418 -21.50 -13.97 -7.22
C LEU A 418 -20.89 -13.83 -5.81
N LEU A 419 -20.74 -14.93 -5.05
CA LEU A 419 -20.01 -14.93 -3.77
C LEU A 419 -18.58 -14.37 -3.92
N ALA A 420 -17.90 -14.67 -5.03
CA ALA A 420 -16.55 -14.18 -5.32
C ALA A 420 -16.42 -12.64 -5.32
N TRP A 421 -17.50 -11.92 -5.61
CA TRP A 421 -17.51 -10.46 -5.65
C TRP A 421 -18.72 -9.83 -4.93
N GLN A 422 -19.40 -10.58 -4.06
CA GLN A 422 -20.53 -10.12 -3.26
C GLN A 422 -20.17 -8.85 -2.47
N VAL A 423 -18.93 -8.76 -2.00
CA VAL A 423 -18.42 -7.61 -1.26
C VAL A 423 -18.45 -6.32 -2.10
N HIS A 424 -18.19 -6.41 -3.41
CA HIS A 424 -18.30 -5.30 -4.33
C HIS A 424 -19.76 -4.95 -4.61
N LEU A 425 -20.64 -5.95 -4.82
CA LEU A 425 -22.08 -5.71 -4.96
C LEU A 425 -22.64 -4.98 -3.74
N ARG A 426 -22.28 -5.43 -2.53
CA ARG A 426 -22.70 -4.80 -1.28
C ARG A 426 -22.18 -3.38 -1.16
N TYR A 427 -20.88 -3.18 -1.35
CA TYR A 427 -20.28 -1.84 -1.26
C TYR A 427 -20.93 -0.85 -2.24
N VAL A 428 -21.11 -1.23 -3.51
CA VAL A 428 -21.74 -0.39 -4.53
C VAL A 428 -23.21 -0.11 -4.18
N THR A 429 -23.92 -1.11 -3.65
CA THR A 429 -25.31 -0.95 -3.18
C THR A 429 -25.38 0.06 -2.03
N ASP A 430 -24.57 -0.11 -0.98
CA ASP A 430 -24.60 0.73 0.20
C ASP A 430 -24.26 2.19 -0.13
N GLN A 431 -23.32 2.43 -1.06
CA GLN A 431 -23.03 3.78 -1.57
C GLN A 431 -24.22 4.37 -2.35
N ALA A 432 -24.83 3.59 -3.25
CA ALA A 432 -25.96 4.04 -4.07
C ALA A 432 -27.23 4.33 -3.25
N LEU A 433 -27.45 3.62 -2.14
CA LEU A 433 -28.62 3.78 -1.27
C LEU A 433 -28.74 5.18 -0.65
N THR A 434 -27.67 5.97 -0.64
CA THR A 434 -27.71 7.39 -0.24
C THR A 434 -28.59 8.25 -1.16
N ARG A 435 -28.75 7.87 -2.44
CA ARG A 435 -29.54 8.61 -3.45
C ARG A 435 -31.04 8.30 -3.42
N GLN A 436 -31.43 7.15 -2.89
CA GLN A 436 -32.84 6.72 -2.78
C GLN A 436 -33.59 6.82 -4.14
N ASP A 437 -32.95 6.30 -5.19
CA ASP A 437 -33.44 6.28 -6.58
C ASP A 437 -33.66 4.86 -7.11
N GLU A 438 -34.24 4.74 -8.30
CA GLU A 438 -34.57 3.44 -8.91
C GLU A 438 -33.35 2.53 -9.14
N ARG A 439 -32.18 3.12 -9.43
CA ARG A 439 -30.94 2.38 -9.63
C ARG A 439 -30.45 1.78 -8.32
N SER A 440 -30.46 2.54 -7.23
CA SER A 440 -30.15 2.06 -5.87
C SER A 440 -31.11 0.96 -5.42
N ALA A 441 -32.40 1.06 -5.76
CA ALA A 441 -33.37 0.01 -5.47
C ALA A 441 -33.12 -1.28 -6.28
N THR A 442 -32.66 -1.14 -7.53
CA THR A 442 -32.30 -2.29 -8.38
C THR A 442 -31.08 -3.03 -7.84
N LEU A 443 -30.03 -2.30 -7.44
CA LEU A 443 -28.86 -2.85 -6.75
C LEU A 443 -29.27 -3.59 -5.47
N SER A 444 -30.08 -2.94 -4.64
CA SER A 444 -30.58 -3.50 -3.38
C SER A 444 -31.41 -4.76 -3.58
N SER A 445 -32.28 -4.80 -4.59
CA SER A 445 -33.04 -6.00 -4.96
C SER A 445 -32.13 -7.15 -5.42
N ASN A 446 -31.12 -6.87 -6.25
CA ASN A 446 -30.18 -7.88 -6.73
C ASN A 446 -29.31 -8.46 -5.60
N LEU A 447 -28.86 -7.62 -4.66
CA LEU A 447 -28.14 -8.05 -3.47
C LEU A 447 -29.03 -8.88 -2.54
N GLY A 448 -30.26 -8.43 -2.27
CA GLY A 448 -31.22 -9.20 -1.47
C GLY A 448 -31.48 -10.59 -2.05
N TYR A 449 -31.63 -10.68 -3.38
CA TYR A 449 -31.77 -11.96 -4.07
C TYR A 449 -30.56 -12.86 -3.92
N HIS A 450 -29.37 -12.31 -4.12
CA HIS A 450 -28.14 -13.07 -3.97
C HIS A 450 -27.97 -13.61 -2.55
N LEU A 451 -28.18 -12.77 -1.53
CA LEU A 451 -28.06 -13.16 -0.12
C LEU A 451 -29.06 -14.26 0.24
N LYS A 452 -30.32 -14.15 -0.23
CA LYS A 452 -31.32 -15.22 -0.08
C LYS A 452 -30.83 -16.53 -0.73
N ALA A 453 -30.35 -16.47 -1.96
CA ALA A 453 -29.85 -17.64 -2.69
C ALA A 453 -28.57 -18.25 -2.06
N ALA A 454 -27.77 -17.44 -1.38
CA ALA A 454 -26.59 -17.88 -0.61
C ALA A 454 -26.94 -18.39 0.80
N GLY A 455 -28.21 -18.30 1.23
CA GLY A 455 -28.69 -18.74 2.53
C GLY A 455 -28.63 -17.69 3.64
N ASP A 456 -28.12 -16.49 3.37
CA ASP A 456 -28.13 -15.36 4.31
C ASP A 456 -29.49 -14.65 4.27
N LEU A 457 -30.51 -15.33 4.80
CA LEU A 457 -31.88 -14.81 4.79
C LEU A 457 -32.02 -13.55 5.64
N ALA A 458 -31.35 -13.51 6.79
CA ALA A 458 -31.37 -12.38 7.71
C ALA A 458 -30.72 -11.14 7.07
N GLY A 459 -29.59 -11.31 6.38
CA GLY A 459 -28.92 -10.24 5.65
C GLY A 459 -29.68 -9.78 4.40
N ALA A 460 -30.47 -10.64 3.76
CA ALA A 460 -31.26 -10.29 2.56
C ALA A 460 -32.42 -9.33 2.87
N ARG A 461 -33.06 -9.49 4.03
CA ARG A 461 -34.27 -8.77 4.42
C ARG A 461 -34.18 -7.24 4.33
N PRO A 462 -33.19 -6.57 4.98
CA PRO A 462 -33.12 -5.11 4.95
C PRO A 462 -33.00 -4.56 3.53
N TYR A 463 -32.27 -5.23 2.64
CA TYR A 463 -32.12 -4.79 1.25
C TYR A 463 -33.41 -4.90 0.43
N TYR A 464 -34.21 -5.94 0.65
CA TYR A 464 -35.52 -6.02 0.01
C TYR A 464 -36.52 -5.00 0.57
N GLU A 465 -36.55 -4.80 1.89
CA GLU A 465 -37.41 -3.78 2.51
C GLU A 465 -37.08 -2.38 1.97
N GLN A 466 -35.80 -2.06 1.87
CA GLN A 466 -35.33 -0.77 1.34
C GLN A 466 -35.63 -0.63 -0.16
N ALA A 467 -35.39 -1.66 -0.97
CA ALA A 467 -35.76 -1.65 -2.38
C ALA A 467 -37.27 -1.46 -2.59
N LEU A 468 -38.10 -2.14 -1.80
CA LEU A 468 -39.55 -2.04 -1.88
C LEU A 468 -40.04 -0.64 -1.50
N ALA A 469 -39.46 -0.05 -0.44
CA ALA A 469 -39.79 1.31 0.00
C ALA A 469 -39.48 2.33 -1.10
N ILE A 470 -38.28 2.27 -1.69
CA ILE A 470 -37.86 3.18 -2.76
C ILE A 470 -38.75 3.03 -4.00
N LEU A 471 -38.97 1.81 -4.49
CA LEU A 471 -39.78 1.59 -5.70
C LEU A 471 -41.25 1.97 -5.48
N THR A 472 -41.81 1.70 -4.30
CA THR A 472 -43.17 2.13 -3.97
C THR A 472 -43.28 3.65 -3.99
N ALA A 473 -42.28 4.37 -3.47
CA ALA A 473 -42.27 5.84 -3.46
C ALA A 473 -42.06 6.46 -4.85
N ARG A 474 -41.19 5.86 -5.68
CA ARG A 474 -40.81 6.40 -7.00
C ARG A 474 -41.75 6.01 -8.13
N LEU A 475 -42.19 4.76 -8.15
CA LEU A 475 -42.94 4.15 -9.27
C LEU A 475 -44.37 3.75 -8.90
N GLY A 476 -44.69 3.73 -7.60
CA GLY A 476 -45.99 3.30 -7.10
C GLY A 476 -46.05 1.79 -6.77
N PRO A 477 -47.09 1.37 -6.03
CA PRO A 477 -47.22 0.00 -5.53
C PRO A 477 -47.49 -1.03 -6.63
N ASP A 478 -48.07 -0.62 -7.76
CA ASP A 478 -48.50 -1.49 -8.86
C ASP A 478 -47.47 -1.63 -9.99
N HIS A 479 -46.37 -0.88 -9.95
CA HIS A 479 -45.33 -0.98 -10.96
C HIS A 479 -44.70 -2.39 -10.99
N PRO A 480 -44.40 -2.97 -12.17
CA PRO A 480 -43.87 -4.33 -12.28
C PRO A 480 -42.62 -4.61 -11.42
N ASN A 481 -41.70 -3.64 -11.33
CA ASN A 481 -40.51 -3.77 -10.49
C ASN A 481 -40.87 -3.80 -8.99
N THR A 482 -41.81 -2.97 -8.55
CA THR A 482 -42.30 -2.95 -7.16
C THR A 482 -42.95 -4.29 -6.80
N GLN A 483 -43.77 -4.84 -7.70
CA GLN A 483 -44.39 -6.16 -7.54
C GLN A 483 -43.34 -7.27 -7.46
N THR A 484 -42.31 -7.22 -8.31
CA THR A 484 -41.22 -8.21 -8.30
C THR A 484 -40.48 -8.22 -6.97
N VAL A 485 -40.11 -7.04 -6.45
CA VAL A 485 -39.43 -6.94 -5.14
C VAL A 485 -40.35 -7.40 -4.00
N ARG A 486 -41.64 -7.05 -4.05
CA ARG A 486 -42.63 -7.51 -3.06
C ARG A 486 -42.76 -9.03 -3.02
N ASN A 487 -42.79 -9.67 -4.19
CA ASN A 487 -42.87 -11.13 -4.29
C ASN A 487 -41.59 -11.78 -3.74
N ASN A 488 -40.42 -11.22 -4.06
CA ASN A 488 -39.15 -11.70 -3.53
C ASN A 488 -39.05 -11.58 -2.01
N LEU A 489 -39.49 -10.44 -1.43
CA LEU A 489 -39.55 -10.25 0.01
C LEU A 489 -40.53 -11.23 0.67
N THR A 490 -41.69 -11.48 0.05
CA THR A 490 -42.67 -12.44 0.56
C THR A 490 -42.09 -13.86 0.60
N ALA A 491 -41.40 -14.28 -0.46
CA ALA A 491 -40.71 -15.57 -0.49
C ALA A 491 -39.61 -15.66 0.57
N LEU A 492 -38.84 -14.59 0.79
CA LEU A 492 -37.84 -14.54 1.85
C LEU A 492 -38.46 -14.70 3.26
N LEU A 493 -39.58 -14.04 3.52
CA LEU A 493 -40.24 -14.11 4.83
C LEU A 493 -40.81 -15.51 5.11
N ALA A 494 -41.29 -16.21 4.09
CA ALA A 494 -41.69 -17.62 4.21
C ALA A 494 -40.50 -18.51 4.59
N ASP A 495 -39.37 -18.38 3.88
CA ASP A 495 -38.15 -19.15 4.17
C ASP A 495 -37.63 -18.88 5.60
N LEU A 496 -37.72 -17.64 6.09
CA LEU A 496 -37.35 -17.27 7.46
C LEU A 496 -38.25 -17.91 8.52
N GLN A 497 -39.55 -18.07 8.22
CA GLN A 497 -40.49 -18.74 9.12
C GLN A 497 -40.22 -20.25 9.19
N GLU A 498 -39.84 -20.88 8.08
CA GLU A 498 -39.47 -22.29 8.05
C GLU A 498 -38.16 -22.61 8.81
N GLN A 499 -37.28 -21.62 8.99
CA GLN A 499 -36.04 -21.76 9.76
C GLN A 499 -36.22 -21.54 11.27
N GLN A 500 -37.37 -21.05 11.73
CA GLN A 500 -37.67 -21.00 13.17
C GLN A 500 -38.04 -22.41 13.66
N PRO A 501 -37.48 -22.89 14.78
CA PRO A 501 -37.94 -24.15 15.37
C PRO A 501 -39.44 -24.04 15.67
N PRO A 502 -40.22 -25.12 15.51
CA PRO A 502 -41.64 -25.09 15.84
C PRO A 502 -41.79 -24.65 17.30
N ASP A 503 -42.65 -23.64 17.55
CA ASP A 503 -43.00 -23.22 18.91
C ASP A 503 -43.34 -24.46 19.73
N ASP A 504 -42.59 -24.69 20.81
CA ASP A 504 -42.92 -25.75 21.77
C ASP A 504 -44.37 -25.53 22.23
N PRO A 505 -45.26 -26.52 22.08
CA PRO A 505 -46.63 -26.35 22.54
C PRO A 505 -46.61 -26.06 24.04
N PRO A 506 -47.47 -25.16 24.54
CA PRO A 506 -47.45 -24.77 25.95
C PRO A 506 -47.59 -26.03 26.80
N GLU A 507 -46.61 -26.24 27.70
CA GLU A 507 -46.67 -27.30 28.71
C GLU A 507 -48.04 -27.25 29.38
N LYS A 508 -48.86 -28.27 29.11
CA LYS A 508 -50.09 -28.49 29.86
C LYS A 508 -49.67 -28.90 31.27
N LEU A 509 -49.81 -27.94 32.18
CA LEU A 509 -49.71 -28.04 33.65
C LEU A 509 -50.44 -29.26 34.22
#